data_AF-A0A0F9J6W4-F1
#
_entry.id   AF-A0A0F9J6W4-F1
#
_cell.length_a   1.000
_cell.length_b   1.000
_cell.length_c   1.000
_cell.angle_alpha   90.00
_cell.angle_beta   90.00
_cell.angle_gamma   90.00
#
_symmetry.space_group_name_H-M   'P 1'
#
loop_
_entity.id
_entity.type
_entity.pdbx_description
1 polymer ?
#
loop_
_entity_poly.entity_id
_entity_poly.type
_entity_poly.pdbx_seq_one_letter_code
_entity_poly.pdbx_strand_id
1 'polypeptide(L)'
;MTTLVKWPSIESFHNIRKATAKYPHILNGNHKVVYRGKCKLHGTNSAIQFLDDDIVAQSRSTILKPGHDNAGFAAWVNKYVRPTELTGLAGYTVFGEWCGPGINKGCSIHMIEEKVFAIFAMMKENPDFTVDCMETAERHFIADPDEIENILRTKDELDFLEAVPNTYVIPWHTANKVTEEVVVDWNSSAEALGPLVKDINTAVDEVEACDPWVKETFGKEGTGEGIVYYPVSKEHLGRDNFSALAFKAKGEKHKIVKAKAPVVIDPAVAASVAEFVDLVVTEPRLEQGVQEACGGEYELRKIGPFIGHIGKDVSKECQAELEASELTWKQVSKSVTNRAREWYIAKTEEL
;
A
#
# COMPACT_ATOMS: atom_id res chain seq x y z
N MET A 1 -3.97 -24.65 11.78
CA MET A 1 -4.39 -23.27 12.14
C MET A 1 -3.98 -22.37 10.99
N THR A 2 -4.93 -21.64 10.40
CA THR A 2 -4.63 -20.69 9.32
C THR A 2 -3.77 -19.55 9.82
N THR A 3 -2.70 -19.22 9.09
CA THR A 3 -1.76 -18.16 9.45
C THR A 3 -2.00 -16.92 8.60
N LEU A 4 -1.88 -15.73 9.19
CA LEU A 4 -1.97 -14.47 8.46
C LEU A 4 -0.82 -14.34 7.44
N VAL A 5 -1.15 -14.18 6.17
CA VAL A 5 -0.16 -13.83 5.14
C VAL A 5 -0.11 -12.31 5.03
N LYS A 6 0.84 -11.68 5.74
CA LYS A 6 0.95 -10.22 5.77
C LYS A 6 1.31 -9.66 4.39
N TRP A 7 0.71 -8.54 3.99
CA TRP A 7 1.20 -7.74 2.87
C TRP A 7 2.45 -6.94 3.30
N PRO A 8 3.54 -6.89 2.50
CA PRO A 8 4.71 -6.10 2.82
C PRO A 8 4.40 -4.60 3.00
N SER A 9 5.16 -3.93 3.87
CA SER A 9 5.19 -2.46 3.87
C SER A 9 5.82 -1.96 2.56
N ILE A 10 5.35 -0.82 2.08
CA ILE A 10 5.89 -0.16 0.88
C ILE A 10 6.49 1.18 1.33
N GLU A 11 7.74 1.42 0.96
CA GLU A 11 8.55 2.54 1.42
C GLU A 11 8.38 3.80 0.56
N SER A 12 8.96 4.91 1.01
CA SER A 12 9.14 6.11 0.20
C SER A 12 10.38 5.98 -0.70
N PHE A 13 10.43 6.70 -1.82
CA PHE A 13 11.57 6.68 -2.74
C PHE A 13 12.92 7.00 -2.06
N HIS A 14 12.96 8.02 -1.19
CA HIS A 14 14.19 8.41 -0.48
C HIS A 14 14.63 7.34 0.52
N ASN A 15 13.70 6.62 1.16
CA ASN A 15 14.02 5.51 2.04
C ASN A 15 14.69 4.38 1.27
N ILE A 16 14.21 4.10 0.05
CA ILE A 16 14.84 3.09 -0.82
C ILE A 16 16.23 3.54 -1.25
N ARG A 17 16.41 4.79 -1.69
CA ARG A 17 17.73 5.34 -2.03
C ARG A 17 18.73 5.21 -0.88
N LYS A 18 18.28 5.49 0.34
CA LYS A 18 19.11 5.35 1.55
C LYS A 18 19.40 3.87 1.86
N ALA A 19 18.41 3.01 1.71
CA ALA A 19 18.54 1.57 1.95
C ALA A 19 19.50 0.91 0.96
N THR A 20 19.39 1.21 -0.34
CA THR A 20 20.27 0.67 -1.39
C THR A 20 21.71 1.17 -1.25
N ALA A 21 21.92 2.42 -0.84
CA ALA A 21 23.24 2.94 -0.52
C ALA A 21 23.87 2.26 0.71
N LYS A 22 23.08 1.97 1.74
CA LYS A 22 23.54 1.32 2.98
C LYS A 22 23.72 -0.19 2.84
N TYR A 23 22.87 -0.82 2.03
CA TYR A 23 22.76 -2.27 1.86
C TYR A 23 22.74 -2.65 0.37
N PRO A 24 23.85 -2.44 -0.38
CA PRO A 24 23.86 -2.62 -1.84
C PRO A 24 23.55 -4.05 -2.31
N HIS A 25 23.63 -5.04 -1.42
CA HIS A 25 23.27 -6.43 -1.74
C HIS A 25 21.79 -6.62 -2.07
N ILE A 26 20.89 -5.74 -1.62
CA ILE A 26 19.45 -5.80 -1.95
C ILE A 26 19.16 -5.56 -3.44
N LEU A 27 20.16 -5.04 -4.17
CA LEU A 27 20.09 -4.82 -5.61
C LEU A 27 20.50 -6.07 -6.41
N ASN A 28 20.82 -7.20 -5.76
CA ASN A 28 21.16 -8.47 -6.41
C ASN A 28 22.22 -8.33 -7.53
N GLY A 29 23.19 -7.42 -7.35
CA GLY A 29 24.25 -7.13 -8.32
C GLY A 29 23.87 -6.19 -9.47
N ASN A 30 22.61 -5.77 -9.59
CA ASN A 30 22.14 -4.85 -10.62
C ASN A 30 21.54 -3.57 -10.01
N HIS A 31 22.28 -2.48 -10.05
CA HIS A 31 21.86 -1.18 -9.50
C HIS A 31 20.80 -0.46 -10.34
N LYS A 32 20.50 -0.95 -11.55
CA LYS A 32 19.44 -0.42 -12.42
C LYS A 32 18.20 -1.28 -12.27
N VAL A 33 17.25 -0.78 -11.50
CA VAL A 33 15.98 -1.47 -11.24
C VAL A 33 14.93 -0.90 -12.19
N VAL A 34 14.23 -1.78 -12.90
CA VAL A 34 13.10 -1.42 -13.75
C VAL A 34 11.81 -1.53 -12.95
N TYR A 35 10.97 -0.50 -13.01
CA TYR A 35 9.70 -0.44 -12.29
C TYR A 35 8.52 -0.24 -13.23
N ARG A 36 7.36 -0.76 -12.83
CA ARG A 36 6.05 -0.40 -13.41
C ARG A 36 5.10 0.07 -12.32
N GLY A 37 4.25 1.03 -12.66
CA GLY A 37 3.32 1.65 -11.70
C GLY A 37 1.93 1.02 -11.74
N LYS A 38 1.24 0.93 -10.61
CA LYS A 38 -0.22 0.74 -10.53
C LYS A 38 -0.85 1.91 -9.80
N CYS A 39 -2.04 2.35 -10.21
CA CYS A 39 -2.79 3.36 -9.47
C CYS A 39 -3.00 2.89 -8.03
N LYS A 40 -2.59 3.72 -7.09
CA LYS A 40 -2.80 3.47 -5.67
C LYS A 40 -4.23 3.86 -5.32
N LEU A 41 -5.04 2.85 -4.99
CA LEU A 41 -6.38 3.08 -4.51
C LEU A 41 -6.37 3.39 -3.00
N HIS A 42 -7.33 4.23 -2.61
CA HIS A 42 -7.58 4.55 -1.22
C HIS A 42 -8.74 3.70 -0.70
N GLY A 43 -8.43 2.61 0.01
CA GLY A 43 -9.41 1.71 0.60
C GLY A 43 -8.84 1.03 1.84
N THR A 44 -9.19 -0.23 2.04
CA THR A 44 -8.60 -1.07 3.08
C THR A 44 -7.98 -2.32 2.49
N ASN A 45 -6.70 -2.54 2.79
CA ASN A 45 -5.98 -3.72 2.37
C ASN A 45 -6.71 -4.99 2.84
N SER A 46 -6.99 -5.86 1.88
CA SER A 46 -7.75 -7.08 2.09
C SER A 46 -7.14 -8.23 1.29
N ALA A 47 -7.30 -9.45 1.76
CA ALA A 47 -6.86 -10.63 1.01
C ALA A 47 -7.80 -11.82 1.19
N ILE A 48 -7.81 -12.70 0.20
CA ILE A 48 -8.51 -13.98 0.21
C ILE A 48 -7.45 -15.07 0.16
N GLN A 49 -7.39 -15.92 1.18
CA GLN A 49 -6.57 -17.13 1.17
C GLN A 49 -7.44 -18.30 0.71
N PHE A 50 -6.98 -19.01 -0.30
CA PHE A 50 -7.58 -20.24 -0.79
C PHE A 50 -6.76 -21.41 -0.26
N LEU A 51 -7.24 -21.99 0.84
CA LEU A 51 -6.67 -23.20 1.45
C LEU A 51 -7.27 -24.42 0.74
N ASP A 52 -6.68 -25.60 0.90
CA ASP A 52 -7.12 -26.82 0.19
C ASP A 52 -8.64 -27.05 0.27
N ASP A 53 -9.21 -26.94 1.47
CA ASP A 53 -10.65 -27.19 1.72
C ASP A 53 -11.43 -25.96 2.25
N ASP A 54 -10.82 -24.77 2.27
CA ASP A 54 -11.42 -23.59 2.93
C ASP A 54 -11.00 -22.25 2.31
N ILE A 55 -11.78 -21.20 2.55
CA ILE A 55 -11.47 -19.83 2.17
C ILE A 55 -11.43 -18.93 3.38
N VAL A 56 -10.37 -18.15 3.49
CA VAL A 56 -10.18 -17.24 4.61
C VAL A 56 -10.01 -15.80 4.11
N ALA A 57 -10.92 -14.94 4.53
CA ALA A 57 -10.77 -13.50 4.37
C ALA A 57 -9.80 -12.94 5.42
N GLN A 58 -8.96 -11.99 5.03
CA GLN A 58 -8.10 -11.26 5.95
C GLN A 58 -8.08 -9.76 5.65
N SER A 59 -7.84 -8.98 6.69
CA SER A 59 -7.36 -7.60 6.57
C SER A 59 -5.83 -7.60 6.51
N ARG A 60 -5.21 -6.41 6.54
CA ARG A 60 -3.77 -6.24 6.67
C ARG A 60 -3.16 -6.95 7.90
N SER A 61 -3.89 -6.97 9.02
CA SER A 61 -3.32 -7.32 10.33
C SER A 61 -3.97 -8.53 10.98
N THR A 62 -5.12 -8.98 10.48
CA THR A 62 -5.97 -9.95 11.17
C THR A 62 -6.74 -10.83 10.19
N ILE A 63 -6.81 -12.14 10.50
CA ILE A 63 -7.74 -13.08 9.88
C ILE A 63 -9.17 -12.72 10.30
N LEU A 64 -10.04 -12.49 9.32
CA LEU A 64 -11.43 -12.12 9.56
C LEU A 64 -12.26 -13.37 9.89
N LYS A 65 -13.17 -13.23 10.86
CA LYS A 65 -14.03 -14.32 11.35
C LYS A 65 -15.47 -13.82 11.38
N PRO A 66 -16.47 -14.71 11.46
CA PRO A 66 -17.86 -14.28 11.68
C PRO A 66 -17.96 -13.30 12.86
N GLY A 67 -18.51 -12.11 12.61
CA GLY A 67 -18.62 -11.01 13.59
C GLY A 67 -17.43 -10.03 13.64
N HIS A 68 -16.32 -10.33 12.97
CA HIS A 68 -15.15 -9.46 12.85
C HIS A 68 -14.87 -9.19 11.36
N ASP A 69 -15.39 -8.08 10.86
CA ASP A 69 -15.36 -7.69 9.44
C ASP A 69 -14.34 -6.57 9.16
N ASN A 70 -13.99 -6.37 7.89
CA ASN A 70 -13.22 -5.25 7.36
C ASN A 70 -14.10 -4.45 6.39
N ALA A 71 -14.96 -3.58 6.95
CA ALA A 71 -15.88 -2.74 6.18
C ALA A 71 -16.78 -3.51 5.17
N GLY A 72 -17.23 -4.71 5.53
CA GLY A 72 -18.10 -5.56 4.69
C GLY A 72 -17.36 -6.57 3.82
N PHE A 73 -16.02 -6.58 3.81
CA PHE A 73 -15.24 -7.47 2.98
C PHE A 73 -15.46 -8.95 3.34
N ALA A 74 -15.44 -9.31 4.63
CA ALA A 74 -15.63 -10.70 5.06
C ALA A 74 -17.04 -11.20 4.72
N ALA A 75 -18.04 -10.34 4.88
CA ALA A 75 -19.42 -10.66 4.48
C ALA A 75 -19.55 -10.85 2.95
N TRP A 76 -18.87 -10.02 2.16
CA TRP A 76 -18.83 -10.14 0.70
C TRP A 76 -18.14 -11.44 0.26
N VAL A 77 -16.98 -11.79 0.85
CA VAL A 77 -16.27 -13.05 0.57
C VAL A 77 -17.18 -14.24 0.86
N ASN A 78 -17.79 -14.29 2.06
CA ASN A 78 -18.68 -15.39 2.45
C ASN A 78 -19.92 -15.54 1.55
N LYS A 79 -20.39 -14.45 0.94
CA LYS A 79 -21.57 -14.47 0.07
C LYS A 79 -21.24 -14.96 -1.34
N TYR A 80 -20.13 -14.47 -1.91
CA TYR A 80 -19.88 -14.61 -3.34
C TYR A 80 -18.73 -15.54 -3.71
N VAL A 81 -17.70 -15.63 -2.86
CA VAL A 81 -16.51 -16.43 -3.18
C VAL A 81 -16.83 -17.91 -2.94
N ARG A 82 -16.48 -18.75 -3.91
CA ARG A 82 -16.77 -20.19 -3.89
C ARG A 82 -15.54 -20.99 -3.43
N PRO A 83 -15.73 -22.12 -2.72
CA PRO A 83 -14.65 -22.97 -2.23
C PRO A 83 -13.58 -23.28 -3.26
N THR A 84 -12.35 -23.48 -2.76
CA THR A 84 -11.14 -23.71 -3.53
C THR A 84 -11.26 -24.82 -4.57
N GLU A 85 -11.98 -25.91 -4.25
CA GLU A 85 -12.23 -27.03 -5.16
C GLU A 85 -12.92 -26.60 -6.48
N LEU A 86 -13.66 -25.49 -6.46
CA LEU A 86 -14.37 -24.97 -7.64
C LEU A 86 -13.54 -23.94 -8.40
N THR A 87 -12.55 -23.32 -7.75
CA THR A 87 -11.74 -22.24 -8.34
C THR A 87 -10.35 -22.68 -8.78
N GLY A 88 -9.87 -23.83 -8.28
CA GLY A 88 -8.48 -24.32 -8.39
C GLY A 88 -7.41 -23.38 -7.88
N LEU A 89 -7.80 -22.43 -7.04
CA LEU A 89 -6.88 -21.46 -6.44
C LEU A 89 -6.20 -22.02 -5.19
N ALA A 90 -6.14 -23.34 -4.99
CA ALA A 90 -5.53 -23.94 -3.81
C ALA A 90 -4.08 -23.47 -3.62
N GLY A 91 -3.78 -23.02 -2.40
CA GLY A 91 -2.48 -22.47 -2.02
C GLY A 91 -2.26 -21.02 -2.48
N TYR A 92 -3.23 -20.36 -3.11
CA TYR A 92 -3.11 -18.95 -3.46
C TYR A 92 -3.62 -18.03 -2.34
N THR A 93 -2.89 -16.93 -2.12
CA THR A 93 -3.41 -15.74 -1.46
C THR A 93 -3.55 -14.62 -2.48
N VAL A 94 -4.77 -14.12 -2.65
CA VAL A 94 -5.09 -13.01 -3.55
C VAL A 94 -5.19 -11.72 -2.73
N PHE A 95 -4.30 -10.77 -3.00
CA PHE A 95 -4.26 -9.47 -2.33
C PHE A 95 -4.92 -8.39 -3.19
N GLY A 96 -5.73 -7.57 -2.56
CA GLY A 96 -6.36 -6.43 -3.21
C GLY A 96 -6.73 -5.32 -2.25
N GLU A 97 -7.18 -4.22 -2.82
CA GLU A 97 -7.77 -3.12 -2.09
C GLU A 97 -9.29 -3.30 -2.09
N TRP A 98 -9.90 -3.35 -0.90
CA TRP A 98 -11.35 -3.24 -0.75
C TRP A 98 -11.71 -1.76 -0.68
N CYS A 99 -12.41 -1.26 -1.69
CA CYS A 99 -12.67 0.17 -1.87
C CYS A 99 -14.09 0.43 -2.40
N GLY A 100 -14.54 1.68 -2.31
CA GLY A 100 -15.92 2.07 -2.64
C GLY A 100 -16.63 2.83 -1.51
N PRO A 101 -17.96 2.97 -1.61
CA PRO A 101 -18.74 3.83 -0.71
C PRO A 101 -18.67 3.36 0.75
N GLY A 102 -18.39 4.32 1.65
CA GLY A 102 -18.39 4.10 3.10
C GLY A 102 -17.19 3.33 3.65
N ILE A 103 -16.11 3.15 2.86
CA ILE A 103 -14.86 2.53 3.35
C ILE A 103 -13.85 3.59 3.79
N ASN A 104 -13.61 4.59 2.94
CA ASN A 104 -12.76 5.77 3.19
C ASN A 104 -13.41 6.99 2.49
N LYS A 105 -12.71 8.14 2.46
CA LYS A 105 -13.17 9.39 1.82
C LYS A 105 -12.01 10.06 1.07
N GLY A 106 -12.30 11.07 0.25
CA GLY A 106 -11.29 11.96 -0.35
C GLY A 106 -10.81 11.59 -1.76
N CYS A 107 -10.95 10.32 -2.19
CA CYS A 107 -10.66 9.87 -3.55
C CYS A 107 -11.90 9.55 -4.38
N SER A 108 -11.77 9.58 -5.71
CA SER A 108 -12.82 9.22 -6.68
C SER A 108 -13.34 7.79 -6.53
N ILE A 109 -12.49 6.86 -6.08
CA ILE A 109 -12.88 5.47 -5.83
C ILE A 109 -14.02 5.34 -4.81
N HIS A 110 -14.25 6.33 -3.94
CA HIS A 110 -15.37 6.31 -3.00
C HIS A 110 -16.71 6.73 -3.62
N MET A 111 -16.69 7.27 -4.84
CA MET A 111 -17.87 7.77 -5.56
C MET A 111 -18.47 6.75 -6.51
N ILE A 112 -17.90 5.55 -6.59
CA ILE A 112 -18.45 4.43 -7.34
C ILE A 112 -19.72 3.90 -6.65
N GLU A 113 -20.53 3.14 -7.38
CA GLU A 113 -21.86 2.73 -6.92
C GLU A 113 -21.82 1.61 -5.88
N GLU A 114 -20.90 0.66 -6.03
CA GLU A 114 -20.77 -0.51 -5.18
C GLU A 114 -19.33 -0.69 -4.70
N LYS A 115 -19.15 -1.38 -3.57
CA LYS A 115 -17.81 -1.76 -3.11
C LYS A 115 -17.20 -2.78 -4.05
N VAL A 116 -15.92 -2.63 -4.33
CA VAL A 116 -15.16 -3.47 -5.26
C VAL A 116 -13.90 -4.03 -4.58
N PHE A 117 -13.49 -5.21 -5.02
CA PHE A 117 -12.20 -5.80 -4.66
C PHE A 117 -11.22 -5.65 -5.83
N ALA A 118 -10.28 -4.73 -5.69
CA ALA A 118 -9.30 -4.38 -6.73
C ALA A 118 -7.96 -5.08 -6.45
N ILE A 119 -7.73 -6.20 -7.12
CA ILE A 119 -6.59 -7.10 -6.97
C ILE A 119 -5.32 -6.43 -7.50
N PHE A 120 -4.27 -6.42 -6.68
CA PHE A 120 -2.97 -5.86 -7.09
C PHE A 120 -1.82 -6.87 -7.09
N ALA A 121 -1.98 -8.01 -6.41
CA ALA A 121 -0.98 -9.08 -6.38
C ALA A 121 -1.55 -10.42 -5.91
N MET A 122 -0.86 -11.50 -6.23
CA MET A 122 -1.12 -12.85 -5.74
C MET A 122 0.16 -13.47 -5.17
N MET A 123 -0.03 -14.52 -4.37
CA MET A 123 1.06 -15.31 -3.82
C MET A 123 0.67 -16.78 -3.86
N LYS A 124 1.52 -17.61 -4.43
CA LYS A 124 1.35 -19.07 -4.36
C LYS A 124 2.22 -19.64 -3.25
N GLU A 125 1.61 -20.35 -2.32
CA GLU A 125 2.34 -21.18 -1.35
C GLU A 125 2.92 -22.40 -2.06
N ASN A 126 4.14 -22.80 -1.69
CA ASN A 126 4.75 -24.01 -2.21
C ASN A 126 4.35 -25.19 -1.30
N PRO A 127 3.63 -26.21 -1.81
CA PRO A 127 3.11 -27.32 -0.99
C PRO A 127 4.20 -28.22 -0.39
N ASP A 128 5.44 -28.20 -0.88
CA ASP A 128 6.57 -29.00 -0.36
C ASP A 128 7.26 -28.38 0.87
N PHE A 129 6.70 -27.30 1.44
CA PHE A 129 7.32 -26.59 2.55
C PHE A 129 7.07 -27.29 3.90
N THR A 130 8.11 -27.95 4.41
CA THR A 130 8.24 -28.28 5.84
C THR A 130 9.13 -27.24 6.51
N VAL A 131 8.81 -26.88 7.75
CA VAL A 131 9.35 -25.74 8.52
C VAL A 131 10.86 -25.82 8.81
N ASP A 132 11.58 -26.81 8.28
CA ASP A 132 12.95 -27.16 8.70
C ASP A 132 14.08 -26.58 7.82
N CYS A 133 13.77 -25.83 6.78
CA CYS A 133 14.78 -25.17 5.94
C CYS A 133 14.52 -23.65 5.89
N MET A 134 15.20 -22.92 6.77
CA MET A 134 15.19 -21.45 6.85
C MET A 134 15.94 -20.76 5.70
N GLU A 135 16.39 -21.48 4.67
CA GLU A 135 17.06 -20.89 3.51
C GLU A 135 16.35 -21.36 2.24
N THR A 136 15.65 -20.41 1.58
CA THR A 136 15.07 -20.50 0.23
C THR A 136 13.92 -21.48 0.01
N ALA A 137 12.71 -21.09 0.42
CA ALA A 137 11.48 -21.58 -0.20
C ALA A 137 10.70 -20.38 -0.75
N GLU A 138 10.91 -20.07 -2.03
CA GLU A 138 10.30 -18.94 -2.72
C GLU A 138 8.78 -19.16 -2.82
N ARG A 139 8.00 -18.39 -2.04
CA ARG A 139 6.59 -18.15 -2.37
C ARG A 139 6.57 -17.42 -3.71
N HIS A 140 5.89 -17.97 -4.72
CA HIS A 140 5.82 -17.33 -6.02
C HIS A 140 4.96 -16.07 -5.89
N PHE A 141 5.61 -14.90 -5.99
CA PHE A 141 4.96 -13.60 -5.86
C PHE A 141 4.63 -13.08 -7.25
N ILE A 142 3.34 -12.84 -7.48
CA ILE A 142 2.80 -12.47 -8.78
C ILE A 142 2.23 -11.07 -8.65
N ALA A 143 2.81 -10.10 -9.37
CA ALA A 143 2.31 -8.73 -9.42
C ALA A 143 1.88 -8.30 -10.83
N ASP A 144 2.23 -9.07 -11.86
CA ASP A 144 1.86 -8.76 -13.23
C ASP A 144 0.34 -8.98 -13.44
N PRO A 145 -0.42 -7.96 -13.87
CA PRO A 145 -1.86 -8.05 -14.12
C PRO A 145 -2.23 -9.14 -15.11
N ASP A 146 -1.45 -9.34 -16.18
CA ASP A 146 -1.78 -10.33 -17.20
C ASP A 146 -1.59 -11.75 -16.64
N GLU A 147 -0.53 -11.98 -15.85
CA GLU A 147 -0.33 -13.24 -15.13
C GLU A 147 -1.46 -13.49 -14.12
N ILE A 148 -1.85 -12.46 -13.35
CA ILE A 148 -2.97 -12.54 -12.40
C ILE A 148 -4.28 -12.89 -13.11
N GLU A 149 -4.63 -12.17 -14.18
CA GLU A 149 -5.85 -12.43 -14.95
C GLU A 149 -5.84 -13.83 -15.55
N ASN A 150 -4.72 -14.27 -16.12
CA ASN A 150 -4.61 -15.62 -16.68
C ASN A 150 -4.84 -16.72 -15.63
N ILE A 151 -4.34 -16.52 -14.40
CA ILE A 151 -4.58 -17.46 -13.29
C ILE A 151 -6.04 -17.43 -12.83
N LEU A 152 -6.65 -16.25 -12.77
CA LEU A 152 -8.03 -16.09 -12.29
C LEU A 152 -9.11 -16.45 -13.34
N ARG A 153 -8.74 -16.56 -14.62
CA ARG A 153 -9.63 -16.91 -15.74
C ARG A 153 -9.46 -18.35 -16.24
N THR A 154 -8.94 -19.26 -15.41
CA THR A 154 -8.70 -20.66 -15.80
C THR A 154 -9.97 -21.33 -16.34
N LYS A 155 -9.95 -21.71 -17.62
CA LYS A 155 -11.12 -22.24 -18.35
C LYS A 155 -11.54 -23.65 -17.94
N ASP A 156 -10.63 -24.39 -17.31
CA ASP A 156 -10.89 -25.76 -16.85
C ASP A 156 -11.65 -25.78 -15.51
N GLU A 157 -11.78 -24.62 -14.86
CA GLU A 157 -12.42 -24.40 -13.56
C GLU A 157 -13.35 -23.18 -13.61
N LEU A 158 -13.86 -22.71 -12.47
CA LEU A 158 -14.69 -21.50 -12.42
C LEU A 158 -13.83 -20.26 -12.72
N ASP A 159 -14.18 -19.52 -13.78
CA ASP A 159 -13.61 -18.17 -14.01
C ASP A 159 -13.96 -17.27 -12.81
N PHE A 160 -12.96 -16.97 -12.01
CA PHE A 160 -13.11 -16.24 -10.77
C PHE A 160 -13.58 -14.80 -11.00
N LEU A 161 -13.07 -14.15 -12.05
CA LEU A 161 -13.39 -12.76 -12.36
C LEU A 161 -14.81 -12.62 -12.91
N GLU A 162 -15.34 -13.65 -13.59
CA GLU A 162 -16.75 -13.69 -13.99
C GLU A 162 -17.69 -14.10 -12.85
N ALA A 163 -17.27 -15.06 -12.01
CA ALA A 163 -18.14 -15.63 -10.99
C ALA A 163 -18.24 -14.79 -9.71
N VAL A 164 -17.22 -13.97 -9.40
CA VAL A 164 -17.17 -13.15 -8.20
C VAL A 164 -17.41 -11.67 -8.57
N PRO A 165 -18.62 -11.14 -8.32
CA PRO A 165 -19.02 -9.81 -8.79
C PRO A 165 -18.17 -8.71 -8.18
N ASN A 166 -17.95 -7.63 -8.92
CA ASN A 166 -17.19 -6.45 -8.46
C ASN A 166 -15.72 -6.75 -8.11
N THR A 167 -15.12 -7.72 -8.80
CA THR A 167 -13.71 -8.06 -8.71
C THR A 167 -12.96 -7.57 -9.94
N TYR A 168 -11.86 -6.87 -9.74
CA TYR A 168 -11.06 -6.29 -10.82
C TYR A 168 -9.58 -6.51 -10.57
N VAL A 169 -8.80 -6.73 -11.63
CA VAL A 169 -7.33 -6.70 -11.54
C VAL A 169 -6.88 -5.29 -11.90
N ILE A 170 -6.06 -4.67 -11.04
CA ILE A 170 -5.52 -3.34 -11.31
C ILE A 170 -4.45 -3.46 -12.39
N PRO A 171 -4.60 -2.79 -13.54
CA PRO A 171 -3.65 -2.84 -14.62
C PRO A 171 -2.39 -2.04 -14.28
N TRP A 172 -1.35 -2.23 -15.08
CA TRP A 172 -0.24 -1.29 -15.09
C TRP A 172 -0.74 0.08 -15.55
N HIS A 173 -0.35 1.13 -14.85
CA HIS A 173 -0.66 2.51 -15.19
C HIS A 173 0.23 2.97 -16.36
N THR A 174 -0.37 3.23 -17.51
CA THR A 174 0.32 3.51 -18.78
C THR A 174 0.01 4.90 -19.36
N ALA A 175 -0.58 5.80 -18.57
CA ALA A 175 -1.06 7.09 -19.09
C ALA A 175 0.04 7.88 -19.81
N ASN A 176 1.30 7.75 -19.37
CA ASN A 176 2.45 8.39 -19.99
C ASN A 176 3.58 7.38 -20.25
N LYS A 177 4.40 7.58 -21.28
CA LYS A 177 5.56 6.70 -21.60
C LYS A 177 6.52 6.48 -20.42
N VAL A 178 6.55 7.40 -19.46
CA VAL A 178 7.33 7.27 -18.22
C VAL A 178 6.75 6.19 -17.31
N THR A 179 5.43 5.98 -17.29
CA THR A 179 4.78 5.01 -16.40
C THR A 179 4.72 3.60 -16.98
N GLU A 180 4.94 3.44 -18.29
CA GLU A 180 5.10 2.13 -18.93
C GLU A 180 6.25 1.36 -18.26
N GLU A 181 7.43 1.99 -18.16
CA GLU A 181 8.59 1.50 -17.41
C GLU A 181 9.46 2.68 -16.90
N VAL A 182 9.82 2.64 -15.62
CA VAL A 182 10.73 3.60 -14.97
C VAL A 182 12.03 2.87 -14.64
N VAL A 183 13.17 3.32 -15.16
CA VAL A 183 14.48 2.78 -14.78
C VAL A 183 15.12 3.69 -13.73
N VAL A 184 15.31 3.18 -12.52
CA VAL A 184 16.04 3.89 -11.46
C VAL A 184 17.43 3.28 -11.34
N ASP A 185 18.45 4.09 -11.61
CA ASP A 185 19.84 3.76 -11.31
C ASP A 185 20.15 4.23 -9.87
N TRP A 186 20.17 3.31 -8.92
CA TRP A 186 20.36 3.64 -7.50
C TRP A 186 21.78 4.08 -7.15
N ASN A 187 22.75 3.93 -8.05
CA ASN A 187 24.10 4.46 -7.89
C ASN A 187 24.24 5.89 -8.42
N SER A 188 23.20 6.43 -9.07
CA SER A 188 23.22 7.78 -9.62
C SER A 188 23.19 8.85 -8.53
N SER A 189 23.81 10.00 -8.84
CA SER A 189 23.76 11.17 -7.96
C SER A 189 22.35 11.75 -7.88
N ALA A 190 22.11 12.61 -6.88
CA ALA A 190 20.84 13.32 -6.75
C ALA A 190 20.51 14.15 -8.00
N GLU A 191 21.51 14.80 -8.58
CA GLU A 191 21.37 15.61 -9.78
C GLU A 191 20.95 14.77 -10.99
N ALA A 192 21.54 13.58 -11.13
CA ALA A 192 21.23 12.65 -12.22
C ALA A 192 19.82 12.03 -12.09
N LEU A 193 19.32 11.84 -10.86
CA LEU A 193 17.95 11.35 -10.60
C LEU A 193 16.88 12.45 -10.75
N GLY A 194 17.27 13.73 -10.77
CA GLY A 194 16.35 14.87 -10.82
C GLY A 194 15.29 14.80 -11.93
N PRO A 195 15.66 14.57 -13.20
CA PRO A 195 14.69 14.44 -14.30
C PRO A 195 13.70 13.30 -14.08
N LEU A 196 14.18 12.12 -13.69
CA LEU A 196 13.35 10.94 -13.42
C LEU A 196 12.32 11.21 -12.32
N VAL A 197 12.75 11.84 -11.22
CA VAL A 197 11.87 12.19 -10.11
C VAL A 197 10.82 13.22 -10.52
N LYS A 198 11.19 14.19 -11.38
CA LYS A 198 10.23 15.14 -11.95
C LYS A 198 9.16 14.42 -12.78
N ASP A 199 9.56 13.44 -13.58
CA ASP A 199 8.63 12.68 -14.41
C ASP A 199 7.68 11.83 -13.56
N ILE A 200 8.19 11.18 -12.49
CA ILE A 200 7.35 10.45 -11.51
C ILE A 200 6.36 11.40 -10.82
N ASN A 201 6.82 12.59 -10.39
CA ASN A 201 5.95 13.58 -9.76
C ASN A 201 4.83 14.04 -10.72
N THR A 202 5.16 14.27 -11.99
CA THR A 202 4.16 14.64 -13.01
C THR A 202 3.09 13.55 -13.17
N ALA A 203 3.49 12.28 -13.22
CA ALA A 203 2.55 11.17 -13.30
C ALA A 203 1.63 11.09 -12.06
N VAL A 204 2.17 11.36 -10.87
CA VAL A 204 1.38 11.38 -9.63
C VAL A 204 0.41 12.56 -9.61
N ASP A 205 0.84 13.74 -10.06
CA ASP A 205 -0.01 14.94 -10.13
C ASP A 205 -1.19 14.72 -11.10
N GLU A 206 -0.97 14.01 -12.20
CA GLU A 206 -2.04 13.62 -13.12
C GLU A 206 -3.05 12.66 -12.49
N VAL A 207 -2.56 11.64 -11.76
CA VAL A 207 -3.44 10.73 -11.00
C VAL A 207 -4.20 11.47 -9.89
N GLU A 208 -3.55 12.43 -9.21
CA GLU A 208 -4.20 13.25 -8.18
C GLU A 208 -5.26 14.21 -8.77
N ALA A 209 -5.05 14.69 -10.00
CA ALA A 209 -6.03 15.49 -10.72
C ALA A 209 -7.25 14.64 -11.11
N CYS A 210 -7.02 13.45 -11.66
CA CYS A 210 -8.07 12.49 -11.97
C CYS A 210 -7.52 11.07 -11.98
N ASP A 211 -8.03 10.19 -11.11
CA ASP A 211 -7.64 8.78 -11.12
C ASP A 211 -8.05 8.14 -12.46
N PRO A 212 -7.09 7.70 -13.29
CA PRO A 212 -7.39 7.24 -14.64
C PRO A 212 -8.10 5.88 -14.63
N TRP A 213 -7.74 4.99 -13.70
CA TRP A 213 -8.34 3.67 -13.61
C TRP A 213 -9.80 3.76 -13.14
N VAL A 214 -10.08 4.64 -12.17
CA VAL A 214 -11.46 4.86 -11.70
C VAL A 214 -12.32 5.49 -12.79
N LYS A 215 -11.77 6.44 -13.54
CA LYS A 215 -12.46 7.07 -14.67
C LYS A 215 -12.77 6.06 -15.77
N GLU A 216 -11.80 5.26 -16.19
CA GLU A 216 -11.96 4.27 -17.26
C GLU A 216 -12.92 3.14 -16.85
N THR A 217 -12.79 2.63 -15.63
CA THR A 217 -13.53 1.45 -15.18
C THR A 217 -14.96 1.80 -14.74
N PHE A 218 -15.16 2.96 -14.10
CA PHE A 218 -16.44 3.31 -13.44
C PHE A 218 -17.04 4.63 -13.92
N GLY A 219 -16.39 5.34 -14.84
CA GLY A 219 -16.88 6.63 -15.34
C GLY A 219 -16.90 7.74 -14.28
N LYS A 220 -16.20 7.58 -13.14
CA LYS A 220 -16.13 8.58 -12.08
C LYS A 220 -14.82 9.34 -12.16
N GLU A 221 -14.91 10.66 -12.29
CA GLU A 221 -13.76 11.56 -12.27
C GLU A 221 -13.52 12.10 -10.87
N GLY A 222 -12.26 12.29 -10.49
CA GLY A 222 -11.90 12.91 -9.23
C GLY A 222 -10.55 12.42 -8.74
N THR A 223 -10.13 12.92 -7.59
CA THR A 223 -8.77 12.74 -7.09
C THR A 223 -8.39 11.26 -6.88
N GLY A 224 -7.24 10.85 -7.42
CA GLY A 224 -6.55 9.61 -7.08
C GLY A 224 -5.53 9.81 -5.95
N GLU A 225 -5.12 8.71 -5.29
CA GLU A 225 -4.18 8.79 -4.16
C GLU A 225 -2.72 8.93 -4.65
N GLY A 226 -2.37 8.25 -5.74
CA GLY A 226 -1.02 8.23 -6.30
C GLY A 226 -0.70 6.92 -7.00
N ILE A 227 0.57 6.50 -6.96
CA ILE A 227 1.08 5.33 -7.69
C ILE A 227 1.94 4.47 -6.76
N VAL A 228 1.82 3.15 -6.88
CA VAL A 228 2.78 2.17 -6.32
C VAL A 228 3.64 1.63 -7.44
N TYR A 229 4.96 1.73 -7.28
CA TYR A 229 5.94 1.25 -8.24
C TYR A 229 6.50 -0.10 -7.81
N TYR A 230 6.35 -1.10 -8.68
CA TYR A 230 6.75 -2.48 -8.47
C TYR A 230 8.05 -2.75 -9.22
N PRO A 231 9.10 -3.34 -8.60
CA PRO A 231 10.27 -3.80 -9.35
C PRO A 231 9.86 -4.96 -10.27
N VAL A 232 10.22 -4.88 -11.55
CA VAL A 232 9.85 -5.87 -12.59
C VAL A 232 11.04 -6.44 -13.36
N SER A 233 12.22 -5.85 -13.22
CA SER A 233 13.45 -6.44 -13.77
C SER A 233 13.70 -7.82 -13.19
N LYS A 234 14.21 -8.75 -14.01
CA LYS A 234 14.42 -10.17 -13.69
C LYS A 234 15.16 -10.39 -12.36
N GLU A 235 16.19 -9.60 -12.08
CA GLU A 235 17.01 -9.72 -10.87
C GLU A 235 16.28 -9.25 -9.60
N HIS A 236 15.14 -8.57 -9.75
CA HIS A 236 14.40 -7.91 -8.68
C HIS A 236 12.95 -8.40 -8.57
N LEU A 237 12.65 -9.57 -9.15
CA LEU A 237 11.36 -10.24 -8.97
C LEU A 237 11.28 -10.91 -7.59
N GLY A 238 10.07 -11.27 -7.19
CA GLY A 238 9.83 -11.98 -5.92
C GLY A 238 9.49 -11.05 -4.75
N ARG A 239 8.95 -11.68 -3.70
CA ARG A 239 8.37 -10.99 -2.55
C ARG A 239 9.40 -10.15 -1.77
N ASP A 240 10.61 -10.68 -1.59
CA ASP A 240 11.64 -10.02 -0.79
C ASP A 240 12.16 -8.77 -1.50
N ASN A 241 12.38 -8.86 -2.82
CA ASN A 241 12.73 -7.71 -3.65
C ASN A 241 11.59 -6.69 -3.70
N PHE A 242 10.33 -7.12 -3.83
CA PHE A 242 9.19 -6.20 -3.69
C PHE A 242 9.22 -5.49 -2.33
N SER A 243 9.43 -6.23 -1.24
CA SER A 243 9.49 -5.64 0.11
C SER A 243 10.66 -4.67 0.31
N ALA A 244 11.76 -4.85 -0.42
CA ALA A 244 12.95 -4.01 -0.29
C ALA A 244 12.97 -2.82 -1.25
N LEU A 245 12.37 -2.97 -2.44
CA LEU A 245 12.55 -2.06 -3.57
C LEU A 245 11.26 -1.40 -4.05
N ALA A 246 10.06 -1.89 -3.69
CA ALA A 246 8.83 -1.22 -4.07
C ALA A 246 8.62 0.09 -3.29
N PHE A 247 8.25 1.16 -4.00
CA PHE A 247 7.93 2.45 -3.39
C PHE A 247 6.54 2.96 -3.75
N LYS A 248 5.99 3.79 -2.87
CA LYS A 248 4.73 4.52 -3.08
C LYS A 248 5.02 6.00 -3.28
N ALA A 249 4.35 6.62 -4.24
CA ALA A 249 4.37 8.06 -4.48
C ALA A 249 2.93 8.58 -4.41
N LYS A 250 2.67 9.54 -3.51
CA LYS A 250 1.32 10.04 -3.23
C LYS A 250 1.18 11.52 -3.55
N GLY A 251 0.03 11.89 -4.11
CA GLY A 251 -0.35 13.27 -4.37
C GLY A 251 -0.37 14.11 -3.09
N GLU A 252 -0.26 15.43 -3.23
CA GLU A 252 -0.16 16.37 -2.10
C GLU A 252 -1.26 16.18 -1.05
N LYS A 253 -2.51 15.99 -1.48
CA LYS A 253 -3.68 15.81 -0.61
C LYS A 253 -3.63 14.54 0.24
N HIS A 254 -2.77 13.58 -0.12
CA HIS A 254 -2.66 12.27 0.53
C HIS A 254 -1.30 12.04 1.20
N LYS A 255 -0.44 13.06 1.25
CA LYS A 255 0.86 12.97 1.91
C LYS A 255 0.71 13.04 3.43
N ILE A 256 1.39 12.13 4.10
CA ILE A 256 1.48 12.10 5.57
C ILE A 256 2.67 12.89 6.13
N VAL A 257 3.53 13.42 5.26
CA VAL A 257 4.64 14.34 5.57
C VAL A 257 4.51 15.56 4.65
N LYS A 258 4.70 16.79 5.14
CA LYS A 258 4.72 18.01 4.32
C LYS A 258 6.01 18.11 3.49
N ALA A 259 6.18 17.20 2.53
CA ALA A 259 7.24 17.26 1.54
C ALA A 259 6.79 18.09 0.32
N LYS A 260 7.72 18.84 -0.28
CA LYS A 260 7.45 19.73 -1.42
C LYS A 260 6.93 19.01 -2.68
N ALA A 261 7.15 17.70 -2.80
CA ALA A 261 6.76 16.90 -3.98
C ALA A 261 6.41 15.44 -3.60
N PRO A 262 5.62 14.70 -4.41
CA PRO A 262 5.27 13.28 -4.19
C PRO A 262 6.46 12.36 -3.95
N VAL A 263 7.52 12.57 -4.71
CA VAL A 263 8.82 11.92 -4.61
C VAL A 263 9.87 12.99 -4.39
N VAL A 264 10.70 12.77 -3.36
CA VAL A 264 11.87 13.58 -3.05
C VAL A 264 13.09 12.67 -2.99
N ILE A 265 14.24 13.22 -3.37
CA ILE A 265 15.52 12.51 -3.43
C ILE A 265 16.17 12.42 -2.05
N ASP A 266 16.04 13.50 -1.28
CA ASP A 266 16.54 13.63 0.08
C ASP A 266 15.36 13.89 1.03
N PRO A 267 15.41 13.39 2.29
CA PRO A 267 14.37 13.64 3.27
C PRO A 267 14.31 15.12 3.66
N ALA A 268 13.16 15.55 4.16
CA ALA A 268 13.00 16.92 4.67
C ALA A 268 13.74 17.11 6.01
N VAL A 269 14.31 18.30 6.20
CA VAL A 269 15.07 18.70 7.40
C VAL A 269 14.26 19.76 8.16
N ALA A 270 14.04 19.53 9.45
CA ALA A 270 13.39 20.47 10.37
C ALA A 270 14.44 21.15 11.26
N ALA A 271 14.32 22.46 11.48
CA ALA A 271 15.25 23.21 12.32
C ALA A 271 14.94 23.10 13.83
N SER A 272 13.77 22.57 14.20
CA SER A 272 13.34 22.43 15.58
C SER A 272 12.33 21.29 15.78
N VAL A 273 12.07 20.93 17.05
CA VAL A 273 11.01 19.98 17.41
C VAL A 273 9.64 20.46 16.93
N ALA A 274 9.35 21.76 16.98
CA ALA A 274 8.06 22.32 16.55
C ALA A 274 7.88 22.17 15.04
N GLU A 275 8.89 22.54 14.26
CA GLU A 275 8.88 22.36 12.81
C GLU A 275 8.81 20.89 12.41
N PHE A 276 9.50 20.01 13.14
CA PHE A 276 9.42 18.57 12.90
C PHE A 276 8.00 18.05 13.11
N VAL A 277 7.32 18.47 14.20
CA VAL A 277 5.92 18.10 14.45
C VAL A 277 5.01 18.63 13.35
N ASP A 278 5.19 19.88 12.91
CA ASP A 278 4.38 20.46 11.83
C ASP A 278 4.62 19.80 10.46
N LEU A 279 5.83 19.26 10.26
CA LEU A 279 6.24 18.52 9.08
C LEU A 279 5.59 17.13 9.02
N VAL A 280 5.55 16.40 10.14
CA VAL A 280 5.14 14.98 10.15
C VAL A 280 3.73 14.74 10.68
N VAL A 281 3.18 15.59 11.55
CA VAL A 281 1.83 15.42 12.11
C VAL A 281 0.81 16.18 11.26
N THR A 282 0.62 15.69 10.04
CA THR A 282 -0.30 16.26 9.05
C THR A 282 -1.73 15.74 9.26
N GLU A 283 -2.73 16.50 8.79
CA GLU A 283 -4.13 16.06 8.87
C GLU A 283 -4.39 14.72 8.16
N PRO A 284 -3.87 14.46 6.94
CA PRO A 284 -3.99 13.14 6.31
C PRO A 284 -3.41 12.00 7.16
N ARG A 285 -2.30 12.22 7.87
CA ARG A 285 -1.74 11.21 8.79
C ARG A 285 -2.69 10.95 9.96
N LEU A 286 -3.26 12.00 10.50
CA LEU A 286 -4.19 11.90 11.62
C LEU A 286 -5.47 11.16 11.19
N GLU A 287 -6.06 11.51 10.04
CA GLU A 287 -7.21 10.79 9.48
C GLU A 287 -6.89 9.32 9.20
N GLN A 288 -5.74 9.01 8.60
CA GLN A 288 -5.29 7.63 8.42
C GLN A 288 -5.16 6.89 9.75
N GLY A 289 -4.61 7.55 10.78
CA GLY A 289 -4.50 6.97 12.12
C GLY A 289 -5.87 6.66 12.75
N VAL A 290 -6.90 7.48 12.51
CA VAL A 290 -8.27 7.18 12.96
C VAL A 290 -8.82 5.96 12.22
N GLN A 291 -8.59 5.87 10.92
CA GLN A 291 -9.02 4.72 10.14
C GLN A 291 -8.37 3.43 10.64
N GLU A 292 -7.06 3.41 10.77
CA GLU A 292 -6.30 2.20 11.11
C GLU A 292 -6.41 1.80 12.58
N ALA A 293 -6.45 2.76 13.50
CA ALA A 293 -6.47 2.49 14.95
C ALA A 293 -7.87 2.50 15.56
N CYS A 294 -8.84 3.16 14.93
CA CYS A 294 -10.17 3.37 15.48
C CYS A 294 -11.31 2.87 14.59
N GLY A 295 -11.02 2.42 13.36
CA GLY A 295 -12.02 1.99 12.39
C GLY A 295 -12.84 3.15 11.82
N GLY A 296 -12.26 4.35 11.77
CA GLY A 296 -12.94 5.56 11.27
C GLY A 296 -13.83 6.26 12.31
N GLU A 297 -13.92 5.72 13.53
CA GLU A 297 -14.77 6.27 14.59
C GLU A 297 -14.01 7.26 15.49
N TYR A 298 -14.68 8.38 15.80
CA TYR A 298 -14.19 9.43 16.69
C TYR A 298 -14.82 9.27 18.08
N GLU A 299 -14.18 8.49 18.95
CA GLU A 299 -14.64 8.23 20.30
C GLU A 299 -13.52 8.44 21.31
N LEU A 300 -13.76 9.19 22.39
CA LEU A 300 -12.74 9.47 23.40
C LEU A 300 -12.11 8.21 24.01
N ARG A 301 -12.85 7.09 24.09
CA ARG A 301 -12.30 5.80 24.57
C ARG A 301 -11.24 5.21 23.65
N LYS A 302 -11.22 5.58 22.36
CA LYS A 302 -10.26 5.11 21.34
C LYS A 302 -9.02 6.01 21.19
N ILE A 303 -8.94 7.12 21.94
CA ILE A 303 -7.83 8.08 21.84
C ILE A 303 -6.47 7.48 22.21
N GLY A 304 -6.43 6.54 23.17
CA GLY A 304 -5.19 5.86 23.58
C GLY A 304 -4.58 5.03 22.44
N PRO A 305 -5.34 4.09 21.85
CA PRO A 305 -4.96 3.38 20.63
C PRO A 305 -4.52 4.31 19.49
N PHE A 306 -5.27 5.38 19.22
CA PHE A 306 -4.96 6.37 18.20
C PHE A 306 -3.59 7.03 18.40
N ILE A 307 -3.33 7.61 19.59
CA ILE A 307 -2.05 8.28 19.89
C ILE A 307 -0.89 7.28 19.80
N GLY A 308 -1.10 6.05 20.31
CA GLY A 308 -0.12 4.98 20.21
C GLY A 308 0.20 4.59 18.77
N HIS A 309 -0.80 4.61 17.88
CA HIS A 309 -0.63 4.38 16.46
C HIS A 309 0.19 5.50 15.80
N ILE A 310 -0.20 6.77 15.99
CA ILE A 310 0.54 7.92 15.43
C ILE A 310 2.00 7.94 15.90
N GLY A 311 2.25 7.68 17.18
CA GLY A 311 3.62 7.63 17.70
C GLY A 311 4.46 6.56 17.01
N LYS A 312 3.92 5.35 16.82
CA LYS A 312 4.59 4.26 16.11
C LYS A 312 4.82 4.59 14.64
N ASP A 313 3.80 5.10 13.97
CA ASP A 313 3.83 5.49 12.56
C ASP A 313 4.92 6.54 12.30
N VAL A 314 4.93 7.65 13.06
CA VAL A 314 5.98 8.69 12.93
C VAL A 314 7.36 8.13 13.23
N SER A 315 7.51 7.33 14.31
CA SER A 315 8.82 6.78 14.66
C SER A 315 9.40 5.86 13.59
N LYS A 316 8.54 5.19 12.81
CA LYS A 316 8.92 4.25 11.77
C LYS A 316 9.10 4.94 10.41
N GLU A 317 8.06 5.62 9.94
CA GLU A 317 8.03 6.18 8.58
C GLU A 317 8.83 7.48 8.47
N CYS A 318 9.11 8.19 9.58
CA CYS A 318 9.86 9.46 9.58
C CYS A 318 11.25 9.38 10.23
N GLN A 319 11.84 8.18 10.26
CA GLN A 319 13.19 8.00 10.78
C GLN A 319 14.22 8.78 9.93
N ALA A 320 14.02 8.83 8.60
CA ALA A 320 14.92 9.56 7.71
C ALA A 320 14.91 11.07 7.98
N GLU A 321 13.73 11.67 8.18
CA GLU A 321 13.57 13.08 8.55
C GLU A 321 14.13 13.37 9.94
N LEU A 322 13.96 12.46 10.91
CA LEU A 322 14.56 12.61 12.24
C LEU A 322 16.09 12.68 12.19
N GLU A 323 16.70 11.71 11.51
CA GLU A 323 18.16 11.64 11.36
C GLU A 323 18.70 12.84 10.57
N ALA A 324 18.02 13.23 9.48
CA ALA A 324 18.42 14.39 8.68
C ALA A 324 18.24 15.72 9.43
N SER A 325 17.31 15.79 10.39
CA SER A 325 17.10 16.94 11.27
C SER A 325 17.99 16.95 12.51
N GLU A 326 18.87 15.95 12.68
CA GLU A 326 19.69 15.75 13.88
C GLU A 326 18.86 15.69 15.19
N LEU A 327 17.62 15.18 15.08
CA LEU A 327 16.70 15.00 16.20
C LEU A 327 16.58 13.53 16.58
N THR A 328 16.30 13.28 17.86
CA THR A 328 16.04 11.95 18.39
C THR A 328 14.55 11.76 18.68
N TRP A 329 14.07 10.52 18.59
CA TRP A 329 12.69 10.20 18.97
C TRP A 329 12.34 10.64 20.40
N LYS A 330 13.30 10.54 21.32
CA LYS A 330 13.13 10.98 22.71
C LYS A 330 12.82 12.47 22.82
N GLN A 331 13.36 13.30 21.92
CA GLN A 331 13.11 14.75 21.89
C GLN A 331 11.72 15.09 21.32
N VAL A 332 11.24 14.36 20.32
CA VAL A 332 10.02 14.74 19.58
C VAL A 332 8.75 14.00 20.03
N SER A 333 8.87 12.79 20.60
CA SER A 333 7.75 11.86 20.83
C SER A 333 6.61 12.47 21.63
N LYS A 334 6.92 13.22 22.70
CA LYS A 334 5.91 13.90 23.51
C LYS A 334 5.15 14.95 22.72
N SER A 335 5.85 15.76 21.92
CA SER A 335 5.22 16.83 21.13
C SER A 335 4.37 16.26 19.99
N VAL A 336 4.82 15.19 19.34
CA VAL A 336 4.06 14.46 18.31
C VAL A 336 2.75 13.91 18.90
N THR A 337 2.84 13.20 20.03
CA THR A 337 1.68 12.57 20.66
C THR A 337 0.71 13.59 21.26
N ASN A 338 1.20 14.72 21.76
CA ASN A 338 0.35 15.82 22.23
C ASN A 338 -0.41 16.49 21.08
N ARG A 339 0.26 16.82 19.97
CA ARG A 339 -0.41 17.41 18.80
C ARG A 339 -1.51 16.50 18.26
N ALA A 340 -1.24 15.19 18.17
CA ALA A 340 -2.24 14.22 17.73
C ALA A 340 -3.44 14.16 18.68
N ARG A 341 -3.20 14.15 20.01
CA ARG A 341 -4.24 14.18 21.04
C ARG A 341 -5.14 15.41 20.90
N GLU A 342 -4.55 16.60 20.80
CA GLU A 342 -5.27 17.87 20.69
C GLU A 342 -6.18 17.88 19.47
N TRP A 343 -5.68 17.45 18.31
CA TRP A 343 -6.49 17.34 17.09
C TRP A 343 -7.65 16.34 17.23
N TYR A 344 -7.41 15.16 17.83
CA TYR A 344 -8.46 14.14 17.98
C TYR A 344 -9.59 14.61 18.90
N ILE A 345 -9.26 15.29 20.00
CA ILE A 345 -10.25 15.88 20.91
C ILE A 345 -11.08 16.93 20.17
N ALA A 346 -10.42 17.88 19.49
CA ALA A 346 -11.12 18.92 18.73
C ALA A 346 -12.06 18.32 17.67
N LYS A 347 -11.62 17.29 16.92
CA LYS A 347 -12.47 16.60 15.94
C LYS A 347 -13.65 15.86 16.56
N THR A 348 -13.49 15.32 17.76
CA THR A 348 -14.59 14.66 18.49
C THR A 348 -15.63 15.68 18.99
N GLU A 349 -15.23 16.93 19.25
CA GLU A 349 -16.14 18.01 19.65
C GLU A 349 -16.87 18.67 18.46
N GLU A 350 -16.31 18.56 17.25
CA GLU A 350 -16.90 19.08 16.00
C GLU A 350 -17.98 18.17 15.39
N LEU A 351 -17.97 16.87 15.72
CA LEU A 351 -18.87 15.83 15.20
C LEU A 351 -20.00 15.54 16.20
#